data_AF-A0A8F2ZCY5-F1
#
_entry.id   AF-A0A8F2ZCY5-F1
#
_cell.length_a   1.000
_cell.length_b   1.000
_cell.length_c   1.000
_cell.angle_alpha   90.00
_cell.angle_beta   90.00
_cell.angle_gamma   90.00
#
_symmetry.space_group_name_H-M   'P 1'
#
loop_
_entity.id
_entity.type
_entity.pdbx_description
1 polymer ?
#
loop_
_entity_poly.entity_id
_entity_poly.type
_entity_poly.pdbx_seq_one_letter_code
_entity_poly.pdbx_strand_id
1 'polypeptide(L)'
;GFLVKVKKILECICVNCGKLKADTSDTIFANIVRTCRDPKVRLKYVWEHCKKKTVCAADEQKDDTEGAEHVEEPKKGHGGCGHVQPQIRKEGLRIYLQYKKSKNDEDEEFKAAQQEKREFSPQEVYGVLRKINDEDLAILGLSEEYARPEWMILTVLPVPPPPVRPSISVDGGAMRSEDDLTYMLAEIIKQSAEVRKHEEEGSPSHVIRDFE
;
A
#
# COMPACT_ATOMS: atom_id res chain seq x y z
N GLY A 1 -2.72 -11.59 -9.44
CA GLY A 1 -1.99 -11.10 -8.25
C GLY A 1 -2.69 -9.91 -7.61
N PHE A 2 -2.21 -9.46 -6.45
CA PHE A 2 -2.90 -8.47 -5.62
C PHE A 2 -2.54 -7.00 -5.91
N LEU A 3 -1.60 -6.72 -6.80
CA LEU A 3 -1.06 -5.37 -7.03
C LEU A 3 -2.12 -4.30 -7.34
N VAL A 4 -3.16 -4.65 -8.09
CA VAL A 4 -4.30 -3.73 -8.39
C VAL A 4 -5.14 -3.46 -7.13
N LYS A 5 -5.32 -4.47 -6.27
CA LYS A 5 -6.06 -4.35 -5.01
C LYS A 5 -5.28 -3.50 -4.01
N VAL A 6 -3.98 -3.76 -3.88
CA VAL A 6 -3.03 -2.95 -3.08
C VAL A 6 -3.10 -1.49 -3.50
N LYS A 7 -2.98 -1.19 -4.80
CA LYS A 7 -3.12 0.17 -5.32
C LYS A 7 -4.44 0.83 -4.87
N LYS A 8 -5.57 0.13 -4.99
CA LYS A 8 -6.87 0.68 -4.57
C LYS A 8 -6.92 0.95 -3.07
N ILE A 9 -6.37 0.07 -2.24
CA ILE A 9 -6.33 0.24 -0.78
C ILE A 9 -5.45 1.45 -0.42
N LEU A 10 -4.27 1.58 -1.03
CA LEU A 10 -3.39 2.73 -0.85
C LEU A 10 -4.07 4.05 -1.27
N GLU A 11 -4.94 4.03 -2.30
CA GLU A 11 -5.73 5.19 -2.70
C GLU A 11 -6.88 5.52 -1.72
N CYS A 12 -7.22 4.62 -0.80
CA CYS A 12 -8.23 4.84 0.24
C CYS A 12 -7.67 5.47 1.50
N ILE A 13 -6.43 5.16 1.85
CA ILE A 13 -5.79 5.54 3.11
C ILE A 13 -4.78 6.69 2.92
N CYS A 14 -4.34 7.26 4.03
CA CYS A 14 -3.24 8.20 4.06
C CYS A 14 -1.91 7.46 3.88
N VAL A 15 -1.13 7.83 2.86
CA VAL A 15 0.19 7.20 2.60
C VAL A 15 1.23 7.46 3.70
N ASN A 16 0.94 8.35 4.65
CA ASN A 16 1.82 8.65 5.78
C ASN A 16 1.38 7.93 7.07
N CYS A 17 0.16 8.20 7.55
CA CYS A 17 -0.33 7.68 8.84
C CYS A 17 -1.17 6.39 8.73
N GLY A 18 -1.55 5.94 7.52
CA GLY A 18 -2.34 4.72 7.32
C GLY A 18 -3.85 4.85 7.58
N LYS A 19 -4.32 5.99 8.07
CA LYS A 19 -5.74 6.25 8.35
C LYS A 19 -6.57 6.33 7.08
N LEU A 20 -7.78 5.77 7.10
CA LEU A 20 -8.75 5.92 6.01
C LEU A 20 -9.08 7.40 5.78
N LYS A 21 -9.06 7.88 4.52
CA LYS A 21 -9.22 9.31 4.20
C LYS A 21 -10.65 9.84 4.26
N ALA A 22 -11.61 8.98 4.57
CA ALA A 22 -13.01 9.33 4.71
C ALA A 22 -13.59 8.56 5.89
N ASP A 23 -14.57 9.14 6.55
CA ASP A 23 -15.25 8.56 7.70
C ASP A 23 -16.77 8.78 7.58
N THR A 24 -17.52 8.32 8.58
CA THR A 24 -18.98 8.42 8.62
C THR A 24 -19.52 9.82 8.91
N SER A 25 -18.68 10.84 9.09
CA SER A 25 -19.13 12.24 9.16
C SER A 25 -19.61 12.74 7.78
N ASP A 26 -19.04 12.20 6.70
CA ASP A 26 -19.53 12.42 5.33
C ASP A 26 -20.77 11.54 5.09
N THR A 27 -21.93 12.18 4.91
CA THR A 27 -23.21 11.48 4.73
C THR A 27 -23.22 10.53 3.53
N ILE A 28 -22.50 10.87 2.45
CA ILE A 28 -22.39 10.03 1.26
C ILE A 28 -21.57 8.79 1.60
N PHE A 29 -20.46 8.97 2.32
CA PHE A 29 -19.62 7.86 2.75
C PHE A 29 -20.34 6.94 3.74
N ALA A 30 -21.03 7.52 4.73
CA ALA A 30 -21.84 6.77 5.70
C ALA A 30 -22.91 5.91 5.01
N ASN A 31 -23.57 6.45 3.97
CA ASN A 31 -24.54 5.69 3.20
C ASN A 31 -23.91 4.53 2.44
N ILE A 32 -22.72 4.70 1.85
CA ILE A 32 -21.97 3.60 1.21
C ILE A 32 -21.71 2.48 2.21
N VAL A 33 -21.15 2.82 3.37
CA VAL A 33 -20.78 1.84 4.41
C VAL A 33 -22.01 1.08 4.93
N ARG A 34 -23.14 1.77 5.15
CA ARG A 34 -24.38 1.19 5.67
C ARG A 34 -25.11 0.29 4.66
N THR A 35 -25.12 0.68 3.38
CA THR A 35 -25.93 0.00 2.36
C THR A 35 -25.18 -1.12 1.63
N CYS A 36 -23.86 -0.99 1.48
CA CYS A 36 -23.05 -1.99 0.80
C CYS A 36 -22.66 -3.15 1.75
N ARG A 37 -23.53 -4.17 1.82
CA ARG A 37 -23.29 -5.37 2.64
C ARG A 37 -22.22 -6.30 2.07
N ASP A 38 -22.13 -6.43 0.74
CA ASP A 38 -21.11 -7.25 0.11
C ASP A 38 -19.72 -6.59 0.25
N PRO A 39 -18.71 -7.27 0.86
CA PRO A 39 -17.41 -6.65 1.10
C PRO A 39 -16.63 -6.29 -0.17
N LYS A 40 -16.76 -7.09 -1.25
CA LYS A 40 -16.05 -6.85 -2.51
C LYS A 40 -16.60 -5.61 -3.21
N VAL A 41 -17.92 -5.47 -3.20
CA VAL A 41 -18.64 -4.30 -3.72
C VAL A 41 -18.37 -3.08 -2.83
N ARG A 42 -18.38 -3.23 -1.51
CA ARG A 42 -18.08 -2.14 -0.55
C ARG A 42 -16.72 -1.51 -0.84
N LEU A 43 -15.65 -2.30 -1.01
CA LEU A 43 -14.34 -1.73 -1.32
C LEU A 43 -14.36 -0.87 -2.60
N LYS A 44 -15.11 -1.29 -3.63
CA LYS A 44 -15.19 -0.51 -4.88
C LYS A 44 -15.74 0.89 -4.62
N TYR A 45 -16.85 1.00 -3.89
CA TYR A 45 -17.49 2.28 -3.62
C TYR A 45 -16.70 3.13 -2.62
N VAL A 46 -16.15 2.51 -1.57
CA VAL A 46 -15.24 3.18 -0.63
C VAL A 46 -14.04 3.77 -1.39
N TRP A 47 -13.41 2.99 -2.27
CA TRP A 47 -12.31 3.45 -3.11
C TRP A 47 -12.71 4.59 -4.05
N GLU A 48 -13.86 4.49 -4.71
CA GLU A 48 -14.36 5.55 -5.61
C GLU A 48 -14.59 6.88 -4.88
N HIS A 49 -14.95 6.83 -3.59
CA HIS A 49 -15.07 7.98 -2.73
C HIS A 49 -13.70 8.50 -2.27
N CYS A 50 -12.88 7.64 -1.63
CA CYS A 50 -11.61 8.05 -1.01
C CYS A 50 -10.54 8.48 -2.02
N LYS A 51 -10.53 7.95 -3.25
CA LYS A 51 -9.55 8.34 -4.29
C LYS A 51 -9.65 9.83 -4.68
N LYS A 52 -10.79 10.47 -4.41
CA LYS A 52 -11.02 11.90 -4.68
C LYS A 52 -10.44 12.80 -3.59
N LYS A 53 -10.18 12.27 -2.39
CA LYS A 53 -9.63 13.03 -1.26
C LYS A 53 -8.10 13.16 -1.43
N THR A 54 -7.62 14.39 -1.54
CA THR A 54 -6.22 14.75 -1.82
C THR A 54 -5.45 15.21 -0.59
N VAL A 55 -6.07 15.23 0.59
CA VAL A 55 -5.45 15.60 1.87
C VAL A 55 -6.01 14.68 2.96
N CYS A 56 -5.17 14.29 3.91
CA CYS A 56 -5.61 13.58 5.12
C CYS A 56 -6.13 14.61 6.14
N ALA A 57 -7.45 14.78 6.26
CA ALA A 57 -8.05 15.87 7.04
C ALA A 57 -7.64 15.79 8.53
N ALA A 58 -6.88 16.76 9.00
CA ALA A 58 -6.56 16.90 10.42
C ALA A 58 -7.74 17.52 11.18
N ASP A 59 -7.78 17.31 12.49
CA ASP A 59 -8.73 17.98 13.36
C ASP A 59 -8.34 19.46 13.49
N GLU A 60 -9.36 20.33 13.58
CA GLU A 60 -9.13 21.74 13.91
C GLU A 60 -8.55 21.81 15.32
N GLN A 61 -7.40 22.48 15.46
CA GLN A 61 -6.87 22.82 16.78
C GLN A 61 -7.81 23.84 17.41
N LYS A 62 -8.37 23.53 18.59
CA LYS A 62 -9.04 24.55 19.40
C LYS A 62 -7.96 25.51 19.88
N ASP A 63 -8.00 26.76 19.42
CA ASP A 63 -7.30 27.84 20.11
C ASP A 63 -7.96 28.00 21.48
N ASP A 64 -7.20 27.82 22.57
CA ASP A 64 -7.64 27.98 23.97
C ASP A 64 -7.88 29.47 24.33
N THR A 65 -8.30 30.29 23.38
CA THR A 65 -8.64 31.70 23.58
C THR A 65 -10.15 31.89 23.53
N GLU A 66 -10.66 32.20 24.72
CA GLU A 66 -11.95 32.81 25.05
C GLU A 66 -13.06 31.85 25.48
N GLY A 67 -13.41 32.01 26.76
CA GLY A 67 -14.37 31.20 27.47
C GLY A 67 -15.77 31.30 26.90
N ALA A 68 -16.35 30.14 26.66
CA ALA A 68 -17.79 29.98 26.50
C ALA A 68 -18.24 28.87 27.44
N GLU A 69 -19.02 29.27 28.45
CA GLU A 69 -19.75 28.38 29.36
C GLU A 69 -20.87 27.66 28.60
N HIS A 70 -20.52 26.73 27.72
CA HIS A 70 -21.41 25.68 27.23
C HIS A 70 -20.55 24.45 26.92
N VAL A 71 -20.63 23.43 27.79
CA VAL A 71 -19.97 22.15 27.60
C VAL A 71 -20.76 21.35 26.55
N GLU A 72 -20.72 21.79 25.29
CA GLU A 72 -20.96 20.87 24.17
C GLU A 72 -19.67 20.05 23.99
N GLU A 73 -19.79 18.72 24.06
CA GLU A 73 -18.68 17.83 23.76
C GLU A 73 -18.08 18.20 22.39
N PRO A 74 -16.75 18.40 22.29
CA PRO A 74 -16.13 18.72 21.01
C PRO A 74 -16.51 17.66 19.98
N LYS A 75 -17.09 18.10 18.85
CA LYS A 75 -17.31 17.21 17.70
C LYS A 75 -15.97 16.58 17.34
N LYS A 76 -15.87 15.26 17.51
CA LYS A 76 -14.68 14.48 17.16
C LYS A 76 -14.45 14.65 15.66
N GLY A 77 -13.36 15.29 15.27
CA GLY A 77 -13.02 15.47 13.86
C GLY A 77 -12.51 14.18 13.22
N HIS A 78 -12.07 14.28 11.97
CA HIS A 78 -11.58 13.13 11.20
C HIS A 78 -10.37 12.46 11.85
N GLY A 79 -9.48 13.22 12.48
CA GLY A 79 -8.29 12.77 13.19
C GLY A 79 -7.16 12.31 12.27
N GLY A 80 -7.02 12.92 11.09
CA GLY A 80 -5.92 12.73 10.16
C GLY A 80 -4.68 13.57 10.50
N CYS A 81 -3.62 13.46 9.69
CA CYS A 81 -2.33 14.11 9.95
C CYS A 81 -2.03 15.34 9.07
N GLY A 82 -2.96 15.79 8.23
CA GLY A 82 -2.76 16.93 7.32
C GLY A 82 -1.96 16.60 6.05
N HIS A 83 -1.37 15.40 5.93
CA HIS A 83 -0.50 15.04 4.82
C HIS A 83 -1.22 15.13 3.46
N VAL A 84 -0.62 15.82 2.50
CA VAL A 84 -1.10 15.89 1.11
C VAL A 84 -0.94 14.52 0.46
N GLN A 85 -1.98 14.06 -0.23
CA GLN A 85 -2.03 12.72 -0.77
C GLN A 85 -1.62 12.71 -2.25
N PRO A 86 -0.65 11.86 -2.63
CA PRO A 86 -0.20 11.76 -4.01
C PRO A 86 -1.23 11.04 -4.88
N GLN A 87 -1.10 11.20 -6.20
CA GLN A 87 -1.70 10.27 -7.15
C GLN A 87 -0.87 9.00 -7.19
N ILE A 88 -1.51 7.85 -6.99
CA ILE A 88 -0.83 6.56 -7.03
C ILE A 88 -0.95 5.98 -8.45
N ARG A 89 0.19 5.70 -9.07
CA ARG A 89 0.30 5.12 -10.42
C ARG A 89 0.88 3.71 -10.33
N LYS A 90 0.44 2.83 -11.23
CA LYS A 90 1.02 1.50 -11.43
C LYS A 90 1.59 1.45 -12.83
N GLU A 91 2.85 1.08 -12.95
CA GLU A 91 3.54 0.89 -14.22
C GLU A 91 4.27 -0.45 -14.17
N GLY A 92 3.89 -1.40 -15.04
CA GLY A 92 4.38 -2.78 -14.93
C GLY A 92 4.08 -3.38 -13.55
N LEU A 93 5.13 -3.81 -12.86
CA LEU A 93 5.09 -4.38 -11.50
C LEU A 93 5.39 -3.34 -10.39
N ARG A 94 5.67 -2.09 -10.74
CA ARG A 94 6.05 -1.03 -9.80
C ARG A 94 4.88 -0.08 -9.51
N ILE A 95 4.88 0.49 -8.30
CA ILE A 95 3.92 1.52 -7.85
C ILE A 95 4.68 2.82 -7.65
N TYR A 96 4.09 3.94 -8.05
CA TYR A 96 4.69 5.27 -7.93
C TYR A 96 3.73 6.23 -7.22
N LEU A 97 4.29 7.09 -6.37
CA LEU A 97 3.64 8.27 -5.82
C LEU A 97 3.95 9.47 -6.71
N GLN A 98 2.93 10.22 -7.11
CA GLN A 98 3.06 11.41 -7.94
C GLN A 98 2.36 12.59 -7.27
N TYR A 99 3.13 13.55 -6.77
CA TYR A 99 2.60 14.77 -6.18
C TYR A 99 2.34 15.82 -7.26
N LYS A 100 1.22 16.53 -7.16
CA LYS A 100 0.95 17.69 -8.03
C LYS A 100 1.66 18.91 -7.46
N LYS A 101 2.35 19.69 -8.32
CA LYS A 101 2.90 20.99 -7.91
C LYS A 101 1.75 21.91 -7.46
N SER A 102 1.96 22.61 -6.35
CA SER A 102 1.09 23.72 -5.96
C SER A 102 1.31 24.88 -6.94
N LYS A 103 0.28 25.69 -7.20
CA LYS A 103 0.36 26.84 -8.11
C LYS A 103 1.20 28.01 -7.58
N ASN A 104 1.69 27.95 -6.34
CA ASN A 104 2.39 29.06 -5.69
C ASN A 104 3.93 28.97 -5.72
N ASP A 105 4.51 27.95 -6.35
CA ASP A 105 5.98 27.85 -6.51
C ASP A 105 6.39 28.43 -7.87
N GLU A 106 6.29 29.75 -8.02
CA GLU A 106 6.80 30.49 -9.19
C GLU A 106 8.29 30.84 -9.08
N ASP A 107 8.93 30.60 -7.92
CA ASP A 107 10.35 30.89 -7.70
C ASP A 107 11.15 29.59 -7.48
N GLU A 108 11.86 29.16 -8.53
CA GLU A 108 13.12 28.37 -8.58
C GLU A 108 13.16 27.52 -9.87
N GLU A 109 13.57 28.20 -10.95
CA GLU A 109 13.70 27.74 -12.34
C GLU A 109 14.87 26.75 -12.57
N PHE A 110 15.11 25.82 -11.63
CA PHE A 110 16.14 24.78 -11.80
C PHE A 110 15.75 23.36 -11.31
N LYS A 111 14.55 23.16 -10.75
CA LYS A 111 13.98 21.81 -10.44
C LYS A 111 12.88 21.40 -11.42
N ALA A 112 12.98 21.83 -12.66
CA ALA A 112 12.01 21.56 -13.73
C ALA A 112 12.47 20.36 -14.60
N ALA A 113 12.23 19.12 -14.16
CA ALA A 113 12.28 17.97 -15.09
C ALA A 113 11.49 16.72 -14.66
N GLN A 114 11.09 16.59 -13.40
CA GLN A 114 10.20 15.51 -12.99
C GLN A 114 9.10 16.10 -12.10
N GLN A 115 7.83 15.92 -12.51
CA GLN A 115 6.78 15.69 -11.51
C GLN A 115 7.41 14.75 -10.48
N GLU A 116 7.41 15.07 -9.18
CA GLU A 116 8.04 14.22 -8.15
C GLU A 116 7.31 12.86 -8.12
N LYS A 117 7.70 12.02 -9.07
CA LYS A 117 7.25 10.67 -9.32
C LYS A 117 8.30 9.84 -8.62
N ARG A 118 7.96 9.42 -7.43
CA ARG A 118 8.82 8.60 -6.60
C ARG A 118 8.29 7.18 -6.61
N GLU A 119 9.17 6.21 -6.79
CA GLU A 119 8.79 4.80 -6.60
C GLU A 119 8.36 4.57 -5.15
N PHE A 120 7.23 3.91 -4.96
CA PHE A 120 6.73 3.52 -3.65
C PHE A 120 7.15 2.07 -3.42
N SER A 121 8.24 1.88 -2.68
CA SER A 121 8.85 0.55 -2.60
C SER A 121 7.92 -0.45 -1.92
N PRO A 122 8.04 -1.76 -2.20
CA PRO A 122 7.23 -2.78 -1.53
C PRO A 122 7.33 -2.73 0.00
N GLN A 123 8.50 -2.39 0.53
CA GLN A 123 8.74 -2.22 1.97
C GLN A 123 7.96 -1.03 2.55
N GLU A 124 7.94 0.11 1.86
CA GLU A 124 7.17 1.27 2.30
C GLU A 124 5.67 1.01 2.23
N VAL A 125 5.21 0.38 1.14
CA VAL A 125 3.82 -0.04 0.98
C VAL A 125 3.41 -0.96 2.13
N TYR A 126 4.22 -1.98 2.42
CA TYR A 126 3.98 -2.89 3.55
C TYR A 126 3.88 -2.14 4.88
N GLY A 127 4.82 -1.21 5.14
CA GLY A 127 4.83 -0.39 6.35
C GLY A 127 3.57 0.48 6.51
N VAL A 128 3.04 1.03 5.41
CA VAL A 128 1.82 1.83 5.43
C VAL A 128 0.57 0.97 5.60
N LEU A 129 0.47 -0.16 4.89
CA LEU A 129 -0.68 -1.07 5.02
C LEU A 129 -0.83 -1.62 6.44
N ARG A 130 0.29 -1.87 7.13
CA ARG A 130 0.29 -2.32 8.53
C ARG A 130 -0.21 -1.28 9.53
N LYS A 131 -0.22 0.02 9.17
CA LYS A 131 -0.73 1.10 10.03
C LYS A 131 -2.26 1.21 10.02
N ILE A 132 -2.95 0.53 9.11
CA ILE A 132 -4.42 0.55 9.04
C ILE A 132 -4.97 -0.17 10.28
N ASN A 133 -5.85 0.49 11.02
CA ASN A 133 -6.50 -0.12 12.19
C ASN A 133 -7.68 -1.02 11.77
N ASP A 134 -8.16 -1.85 12.69
CA ASP A 134 -9.16 -2.87 12.37
C ASP A 134 -10.55 -2.27 12.05
N GLU A 135 -10.86 -1.09 12.61
CA GLU A 135 -12.07 -0.32 12.27
C GLU A 135 -12.07 0.12 10.79
N ASP A 136 -10.96 0.71 10.34
CA ASP A 136 -10.77 1.14 8.94
C ASP A 136 -10.75 -0.08 7.99
N LEU A 137 -10.18 -1.21 8.42
CA LEU A 137 -10.23 -2.48 7.66
C LEU A 137 -11.65 -2.97 7.47
N ALA A 138 -12.47 -2.96 8.53
CA ALA A 138 -13.86 -3.36 8.46
C ALA A 138 -14.65 -2.44 7.50
N ILE A 139 -14.43 -1.12 7.57
CA ILE A 139 -15.06 -0.14 6.66
C ILE A 139 -14.67 -0.43 5.20
N LEU A 140 -13.38 -0.69 4.94
CA LEU A 140 -12.87 -1.06 3.61
C LEU A 140 -13.49 -2.35 3.04
N GLY A 141 -14.09 -3.20 3.89
CA GLY A 141 -14.58 -4.52 3.49
C GLY A 141 -13.49 -5.58 3.44
N LEU A 142 -12.48 -5.44 4.31
CA LEU A 142 -11.44 -6.44 4.54
C LEU A 142 -11.68 -7.17 5.86
N SER A 143 -11.01 -8.31 6.04
CA SER A 143 -11.09 -9.13 7.25
C SER A 143 -9.76 -9.05 7.98
N GLU A 144 -9.80 -8.71 9.27
CA GLU A 144 -8.63 -8.73 10.16
C GLU A 144 -8.05 -10.14 10.32
N GLU A 145 -8.90 -11.16 10.36
CA GLU A 145 -8.48 -12.55 10.61
C GLU A 145 -7.96 -13.25 9.35
N TYR A 146 -8.57 -12.99 8.19
CA TYR A 146 -8.32 -13.78 6.98
C TYR A 146 -7.72 -12.99 5.81
N ALA A 147 -7.76 -11.65 5.84
CA ALA A 147 -7.46 -10.84 4.65
C ALA A 147 -6.85 -9.46 4.99
N ARG A 148 -5.87 -9.44 5.89
CA ARG A 148 -5.10 -8.24 6.20
C ARG A 148 -4.32 -7.75 4.96
N PRO A 149 -4.35 -6.45 4.65
CA PRO A 149 -3.82 -5.94 3.39
C PRO A 149 -2.30 -6.02 3.29
N GLU A 150 -1.58 -5.95 4.39
CA GLU A 150 -0.13 -6.12 4.40
C GLU A 150 0.31 -7.53 3.97
N TRP A 151 -0.55 -8.54 4.10
CA TRP A 151 -0.28 -9.91 3.60
C TRP A 151 -0.34 -10.00 2.06
N MET A 152 -0.83 -8.96 1.38
CA MET A 152 -0.75 -8.87 -0.08
C MET A 152 0.67 -8.58 -0.57
N ILE A 153 1.58 -8.20 0.34
CA ILE A 153 3.02 -8.04 0.08
C ILE A 153 3.74 -9.27 0.63
N LEU A 154 4.44 -10.01 -0.24
CA LEU A 154 5.14 -11.23 0.14
C LEU A 154 6.45 -10.88 0.86
N THR A 155 6.52 -11.23 2.14
CA THR A 155 7.76 -11.19 2.95
C THR A 155 8.36 -12.58 3.15
N VAL A 156 7.52 -13.62 3.07
CA VAL A 156 7.89 -15.03 3.12
C VAL A 156 7.21 -15.74 1.97
N LEU A 157 7.99 -16.38 1.10
CA LEU A 157 7.48 -17.16 -0.03
C LEU A 157 7.37 -18.64 0.37
N PRO A 158 6.17 -19.24 0.41
CA PRO A 158 6.03 -20.65 0.74
C PRO A 158 6.59 -21.54 -0.39
N VAL A 159 7.36 -22.55 -0.03
CA VAL A 159 7.90 -23.54 -0.98
C VAL A 159 6.98 -24.76 -1.00
N PRO A 160 6.36 -25.10 -2.14
CA PRO A 160 5.46 -26.25 -2.23
C PRO A 160 6.22 -27.59 -2.07
N PRO A 161 5.57 -28.62 -1.52
CA PRO A 161 6.19 -29.93 -1.32
C PRO A 161 6.37 -30.70 -2.64
N PRO A 162 7.24 -31.73 -2.70
CA PRO A 162 7.55 -32.47 -3.93
C PRO A 162 6.35 -32.99 -4.74
N PRO A 163 5.21 -33.42 -4.15
CA PRO A 163 4.04 -33.84 -4.95
C PRO A 163 3.45 -32.73 -5.82
N VAL A 164 3.65 -31.45 -5.47
CA VAL A 164 3.20 -30.29 -6.23
C VAL A 164 4.26 -29.84 -7.25
N ARG A 165 5.51 -30.28 -7.10
CA ARG A 165 6.65 -30.01 -7.98
C ARG A 165 7.39 -31.31 -8.34
N PRO A 166 6.72 -32.24 -9.06
CA PRO A 166 7.20 -33.61 -9.24
C PRO A 166 8.44 -33.66 -10.15
N SER A 167 9.42 -34.51 -9.77
CA SER A 167 10.57 -34.78 -10.62
C SER A 167 10.32 -36.01 -11.49
N ILE A 168 10.73 -35.96 -12.76
CA ILE A 168 10.70 -37.10 -13.68
C ILE A 168 12.11 -37.71 -13.73
N SER A 169 12.20 -39.03 -13.64
CA SER A 169 13.44 -39.76 -13.87
C SER A 169 13.28 -40.74 -15.02
N VAL A 170 14.28 -40.82 -15.88
CA VAL A 170 14.35 -41.73 -17.04
C VAL A 170 15.53 -42.68 -16.83
N ASP A 171 15.45 -43.88 -17.40
CA ASP A 171 16.51 -44.90 -17.39
C ASP A 171 17.02 -45.26 -15.98
N GLY A 172 16.10 -45.60 -15.08
CA GLY A 172 16.44 -46.08 -13.73
C GLY A 172 17.11 -45.03 -12.83
N GLY A 173 17.00 -43.74 -13.17
CA GLY A 173 17.57 -42.63 -12.40
C GLY A 173 18.84 -42.01 -12.99
N ALA A 174 19.31 -42.49 -14.16
CA ALA A 174 20.48 -41.92 -14.83
C ALA A 174 20.23 -40.48 -15.34
N MET A 175 18.99 -40.18 -15.75
CA MET A 175 18.57 -38.82 -16.09
C MET A 175 17.43 -38.39 -15.18
N ARG A 176 17.60 -37.24 -14.53
CA ARG A 176 16.59 -36.63 -13.67
C ARG A 176 16.28 -35.23 -14.18
N SER A 177 15.00 -34.97 -14.40
CA SER A 177 14.46 -33.67 -14.80
C SER A 177 13.52 -33.20 -13.70
N GLU A 178 13.81 -32.04 -13.13
CA GLU A 178 12.96 -31.43 -12.11
C GLU A 178 11.79 -30.69 -12.76
N ASP A 179 10.74 -30.44 -11.98
CA ASP A 179 9.63 -29.58 -12.38
C ASP A 179 10.09 -28.13 -12.63
N ASP A 180 9.45 -27.42 -13.57
CA ASP A 180 9.73 -26.01 -13.87
C ASP A 180 9.62 -25.11 -12.63
N LEU A 181 8.70 -25.40 -11.70
CA LEU A 181 8.59 -24.67 -10.44
C LEU A 181 9.87 -24.80 -9.61
N THR A 182 10.51 -25.97 -9.60
CA THR A 182 11.77 -26.19 -8.87
C THR A 182 12.89 -25.33 -9.46
N TYR A 183 13.00 -25.25 -10.79
CA TYR A 183 13.98 -24.39 -11.45
C TYR A 183 13.74 -22.90 -11.16
N MET A 184 12.49 -22.44 -11.27
CA MET A 184 12.15 -21.04 -10.98
C MET A 184 12.35 -20.67 -9.51
N LEU A 185 12.05 -21.58 -8.57
CA LEU A 185 12.32 -21.36 -7.14
C LEU A 185 13.82 -21.27 -6.85
N ALA A 186 14.64 -22.09 -7.51
CA ALA A 186 16.09 -22.00 -7.37
C ALA A 186 16.62 -20.65 -7.87
N GLU A 187 16.08 -20.14 -8.98
CA GLU A 187 16.46 -18.82 -9.50
C GLU A 187 16.05 -17.69 -8.53
N ILE A 188 14.83 -17.74 -7.99
CA ILE A 188 14.38 -16.76 -6.97
C ILE A 188 15.31 -16.74 -5.75
N ILE A 189 15.72 -17.91 -5.26
CA ILE A 189 16.62 -18.02 -4.10
C ILE A 189 18.00 -17.43 -4.44
N LYS A 190 18.52 -17.73 -5.64
CA LYS A 190 19.81 -17.22 -6.10
C LYS A 190 19.81 -15.69 -6.17
N GLN A 191 18.80 -15.10 -6.83
CA GLN A 191 18.67 -13.65 -6.94
C GLN A 191 18.49 -12.99 -5.57
N SER A 192 17.70 -13.59 -4.67
CA SER A 192 17.53 -13.06 -3.31
C SER A 192 18.83 -13.07 -2.50
N ALA A 193 19.70 -14.07 -2.68
CA ALA A 193 21.01 -14.13 -2.04
C ALA A 193 21.97 -13.08 -2.62
N GLU A 194 21.90 -12.82 -3.92
CA GLU A 194 22.71 -11.80 -4.61
C GLU A 194 22.34 -10.39 -4.15
N VAL A 195 21.05 -10.06 -4.08
CA VAL A 195 20.57 -8.78 -3.52
C VAL A 195 21.07 -8.59 -2.09
N ARG A 196 20.91 -9.60 -1.23
CA ARG A 196 21.37 -9.54 0.17
C ARG A 196 22.87 -9.29 0.27
N LYS A 197 23.66 -9.97 -0.56
CA LYS A 197 25.11 -9.78 -0.61
C LYS A 197 25.47 -8.34 -0.98
N HIS A 198 24.81 -7.76 -1.99
CA HIS A 198 25.04 -6.38 -2.38
C HIS A 198 24.68 -5.38 -1.28
N GLU A 199 23.61 -5.63 -0.53
CA GLU A 199 23.25 -4.84 0.66
C GLU A 199 24.32 -4.93 1.76
N GLU A 200 24.80 -6.14 2.08
CA GLU A 200 25.82 -6.38 3.11
C GLU A 200 27.19 -5.77 2.74
N GLU A 201 27.54 -5.78 1.46
CA GLU A 201 28.76 -5.16 0.94
C GLU A 201 28.68 -3.62 0.86
N GLY A 202 27.52 -3.04 1.14
CA GLY A 202 27.31 -1.59 1.07
C GLY A 202 27.32 -1.04 -0.35
N SER A 203 26.86 -1.85 -1.32
CA SER A 203 26.76 -1.42 -2.71
C SER A 203 25.89 -0.17 -2.84
N PRO A 204 26.15 0.73 -3.81
CA PRO A 204 25.32 1.91 -4.02
C PRO A 204 23.84 1.57 -4.24
N SER A 205 22.92 2.36 -3.69
CA SER A 205 21.48 2.08 -3.72
C SER A 205 20.88 1.92 -5.13
N HIS A 206 21.43 2.62 -6.13
CA HIS A 206 20.99 2.48 -7.52
C HIS A 206 21.38 1.12 -8.11
N VAL A 207 22.51 0.55 -7.68
CA VAL A 207 22.97 -0.79 -8.10
C VAL A 207 22.06 -1.84 -7.49
N ILE A 208 21.78 -1.74 -6.18
CA ILE A 208 20.87 -2.68 -5.48
C ILE A 208 19.49 -2.69 -6.18
N ARG A 209 18.97 -1.53 -6.56
CA ARG A 209 17.68 -1.41 -7.25
C ARG A 209 17.63 -2.01 -8.65
N ASP A 210 18.78 -2.20 -9.31
CA ASP A 210 18.83 -2.91 -10.60
C ASP A 210 18.69 -4.43 -10.43
N PHE A 211 18.96 -4.94 -9.22
CA PHE A 211 18.71 -6.33 -8.83
C PHE A 211 17.32 -6.53 -8.17
N GLU A 212 16.55 -5.46 -7.93
CA GLU A 212 15.16 -5.45 -7.41
C GLU A 212 14.06 -5.35 -8.48
#